data_AF-N6UFR1-F1
#
_entry.id   AF-N6UFR1-F1
#
_cell.length_a   1.000
_cell.length_b   1.000
_cell.length_c   1.000
_cell.angle_alpha   90.00
_cell.angle_beta   90.00
_cell.angle_gamma   90.00
#
_symmetry.space_group_name_H-M   'P 1'
#
loop_
_entity.id
_entity.type
_entity.pdbx_description
1 polymer ?
#
loop_
_entity_poly.entity_id
_entity_poly.type
_entity_poly.pdbx_seq_one_letter_code
_entity_poly.pdbx_strand_id
1 'polypeptide(L)'
;ITALVLTATNASPISIVRDLVQFNLAGHPVLHKSVEWPFDSEIGIRRSRQYQELNGRLGEKGIERLGLGVDGYDRERLAQQQKRDEGHLNGIDYLTP
;
A
#
# COMPACT_ATOMS: atom_id res chain seq x y z
N ILE A 1 -16.69 3.29 -30.65
CA ILE A 1 -18.16 3.25 -30.50
C ILE A 1 -18.55 1.78 -30.43
N THR A 2 -18.61 1.20 -29.23
CA THR A 2 -18.89 -0.22 -29.01
C THR A 2 -20.40 -0.41 -29.01
N ALA A 3 -20.92 -1.13 -30.01
CA ALA A 3 -22.34 -1.38 -30.16
C ALA A 3 -22.85 -2.36 -29.10
N LEU A 4 -23.85 -1.93 -28.33
CA LEU A 4 -24.66 -2.79 -27.47
C LEU A 4 -25.53 -3.68 -28.35
N VAL A 5 -25.13 -4.94 -28.55
CA VAL A 5 -25.96 -5.92 -29.27
C VAL A 5 -26.99 -6.48 -28.29
N LEU A 6 -28.23 -6.00 -28.40
CA LEU A 6 -29.36 -6.49 -27.62
C LEU A 6 -29.92 -7.76 -28.30
N THR A 7 -29.49 -8.94 -27.86
CA THR A 7 -30.11 -10.21 -28.30
C THR A 7 -31.47 -10.39 -27.62
N ALA A 8 -32.48 -9.71 -28.15
CA ALA A 8 -33.86 -9.78 -27.67
C ALA A 8 -34.57 -11.04 -28.22
N THR A 9 -34.24 -12.20 -27.65
CA THR A 9 -35.07 -13.41 -27.84
C THR A 9 -35.76 -13.70 -26.51
N ASN A 10 -36.98 -13.17 -26.35
CA ASN A 10 -37.90 -13.38 -25.22
C ASN A 10 -37.44 -12.85 -23.84
N ALA A 11 -36.99 -11.60 -23.77
CA ALA A 11 -36.70 -10.95 -22.50
C ALA A 11 -37.98 -10.37 -21.86
N SER A 12 -38.29 -10.77 -20.63
CA SER A 12 -39.34 -10.14 -19.81
C SER A 12 -38.92 -8.70 -19.47
N PRO A 13 -39.85 -7.72 -19.40
CA PRO A 13 -39.51 -6.35 -18.99
C PRO A 13 -38.77 -6.30 -17.63
N ILE A 14 -39.09 -7.25 -16.75
CA ILE A 14 -38.46 -7.41 -15.44
C ILE A 14 -36.99 -7.85 -15.57
N SER A 15 -36.67 -8.73 -16.54
CA SER A 15 -35.27 -9.15 -16.75
C SER A 15 -34.42 -8.00 -17.30
N ILE A 16 -34.97 -7.16 -18.18
CA ILE A 16 -34.26 -5.99 -18.71
C ILE A 16 -33.92 -4.98 -17.61
N VAL A 17 -34.88 -4.66 -16.74
CA VAL A 17 -34.64 -3.73 -15.63
C VAL A 17 -33.64 -4.32 -14.64
N ARG A 18 -33.78 -5.60 -14.31
CA ARG A 18 -32.84 -6.31 -13.44
C ARG A 18 -31.42 -6.27 -14.00
N ASP A 19 -31.27 -6.57 -15.28
CA ASP A 19 -29.96 -6.61 -15.94
C ASP A 19 -29.34 -5.20 -15.98
N LEU A 20 -30.10 -4.16 -16.29
CA LEU A 20 -29.62 -2.77 -16.25
C LEU A 20 -29.17 -2.35 -14.85
N VAL A 21 -29.95 -2.65 -13.81
CA VAL A 21 -29.57 -2.33 -12.42
C VAL A 21 -28.31 -3.10 -12.03
N GLN A 22 -28.25 -4.39 -12.35
CA GLN A 22 -27.09 -5.23 -12.04
C GLN A 22 -25.83 -4.75 -12.76
N PHE A 23 -25.91 -4.39 -14.04
CA PHE A 23 -24.78 -3.87 -14.81
C PHE A 23 -24.27 -2.52 -14.31
N ASN A 24 -25.15 -1.64 -13.83
CA ASN A 24 -24.75 -0.33 -13.32
C ASN A 24 -24.28 -0.37 -11.86
N LEU A 25 -24.86 -1.23 -11.02
CA LEU A 25 -24.54 -1.29 -9.59
C LEU A 25 -23.35 -2.23 -9.29
N ALA A 26 -23.32 -3.40 -9.92
CA ALA A 26 -22.29 -4.41 -9.70
C ALA A 26 -21.20 -4.43 -10.79
N GLY A 27 -21.36 -3.61 -11.84
CA GLY A 27 -20.54 -3.67 -13.04
C GLY A 27 -20.90 -4.86 -13.93
N HIS A 28 -20.42 -4.85 -15.18
CA HIS A 28 -20.42 -6.05 -16.00
C HIS A 28 -19.59 -7.12 -15.28
N PRO A 29 -20.03 -8.40 -15.20
CA PRO A 29 -19.19 -9.49 -14.73
C PRO A 29 -18.10 -9.75 -15.78
N VAL A 30 -17.25 -8.75 -16.00
CA VAL A 30 -15.98 -8.87 -16.70
C VAL A 30 -15.16 -9.74 -15.77
N LEU A 31 -15.18 -11.03 -16.10
CA LEU A 31 -14.19 -12.06 -15.80
C LEU A 31 -13.01 -11.50 -15.01
N HIS A 32 -12.85 -11.96 -13.76
CA HIS A 32 -11.63 -11.80 -13.00
C HIS A 32 -10.45 -11.94 -13.96
N LYS A 33 -9.72 -10.84 -14.22
CA LYS A 33 -8.55 -10.94 -15.09
C LYS A 33 -7.59 -11.87 -14.39
N SER A 34 -7.21 -12.96 -15.06
CA SER A 34 -6.07 -13.75 -14.61
C SER A 34 -4.86 -12.83 -14.66
N VAL A 35 -4.36 -12.46 -13.48
CA VAL A 35 -3.13 -11.70 -13.32
C VAL A 35 -2.06 -12.70 -12.93
N GLU A 36 -1.09 -12.88 -13.82
CA GLU A 36 0.13 -13.61 -13.50
C GLU A 36 1.17 -12.64 -12.97
N TRP A 37 1.70 -12.93 -11.79
CA TRP A 37 2.83 -12.21 -11.22
C TRP A 37 4.07 -13.10 -11.30
N PRO A 38 5.22 -12.57 -11.71
CA PRO A 38 6.48 -13.30 -11.59
C PRO A 38 6.84 -13.40 -10.10
N PHE A 39 6.35 -14.45 -9.43
CA PHE A 39 6.64 -14.72 -8.03
C PHE A 39 7.97 -15.44 -7.89
N ASP A 40 8.90 -14.81 -7.18
CA ASP A 40 10.21 -15.37 -6.83
C ASP A 40 10.30 -15.43 -5.31
N SER A 41 10.25 -16.63 -4.74
CA SER A 41 10.25 -16.84 -3.28
C SER A 41 11.51 -16.34 -2.59
N GLU A 42 12.63 -16.28 -3.33
CA GLU A 42 13.96 -15.95 -2.82
C GLU A 42 14.27 -14.46 -2.94
N ILE A 43 13.41 -13.67 -3.60
CA ILE A 43 13.65 -12.25 -3.85
C ILE A 43 13.78 -11.45 -2.55
N GLY A 44 13.04 -11.83 -1.51
CA GLY A 44 13.10 -11.18 -0.20
C GLY A 44 14.47 -11.35 0.45
N ILE A 45 15.05 -12.55 0.39
CA ILE A 45 16.37 -12.85 0.96
C ILE A 45 17.44 -12.05 0.23
N ARG A 46 17.43 -12.04 -1.11
CA ARG A 46 18.42 -11.30 -1.91
C ARG A 46 18.32 -9.78 -1.72
N ARG A 47 17.09 -9.25 -1.62
CA ARG A 47 16.86 -7.80 -1.44
C ARG A 47 17.02 -7.33 0.00
N SER A 48 17.04 -8.24 0.98
CA SER A 48 17.22 -7.89 2.39
C SER A 48 18.47 -7.05 2.63
N ARG A 49 19.59 -7.41 1.97
CA ARG A 49 20.85 -6.65 2.03
C ARG A 49 20.66 -5.20 1.56
N GLN A 50 20.06 -5.00 0.40
CA GLN A 50 19.80 -3.67 -0.16
C GLN A 50 18.89 -2.84 0.75
N TYR A 51 17.86 -3.48 1.30
CA TYR A 51 16.96 -2.82 2.24
C TYR A 51 17.69 -2.38 3.51
N GLN A 52 18.54 -3.23 4.08
CA GLN A 52 19.29 -2.93 5.30
C GLN A 52 20.36 -1.85 5.08
N GLU A 53 21.02 -1.85 3.92
CA GLU A 53 21.97 -0.79 3.55
C GLU A 53 21.28 0.57 3.47
N LEU A 54 20.07 0.63 2.91
CA LEU A 54 19.32 1.88 2.74
C LEU A 54 18.61 2.32 4.03
N ASN A 55 18.04 1.40 4.80
CA ASN A 55 17.11 1.70 5.89
C ASN A 55 17.62 1.28 7.28
N GLY A 56 18.78 0.65 7.39
CA GLY A 56 19.31 0.06 8.63
C GLY A 56 18.83 -1.38 8.85
N ARG A 57 19.46 -2.08 9.80
CA ARG A 57 19.34 -3.55 10.02
C ARG A 57 17.89 -4.01 10.22
N LEU A 58 17.01 -3.14 10.73
CA LEU A 58 15.58 -3.37 10.93
C LEU A 58 14.72 -2.21 10.39
N GLY A 59 15.23 -1.42 9.44
CA GLY A 59 14.51 -0.26 8.93
C GLY A 59 14.52 0.97 9.84
N GLU A 60 15.35 0.98 10.89
CA GLU A 60 15.47 2.07 11.88
C GLU A 60 15.64 3.46 11.24
N LYS A 61 16.52 3.60 10.25
CA LYS A 61 16.74 4.85 9.50
C LYS A 61 15.59 5.19 8.56
N GLY A 62 14.87 4.18 8.09
CA GLY A 62 13.64 4.36 7.32
C GLY A 62 12.54 4.97 8.18
N ILE A 63 12.33 4.41 9.36
CA ILE A 63 11.32 4.87 10.34
C ILE A 63 11.64 6.29 10.83
N GLU A 64 12.91 6.57 11.16
CA GLU A 64 13.35 7.91 11.54
C GLU A 64 12.97 8.94 10.46
N ARG A 65 13.34 8.68 9.20
CA ARG A 65 13.00 9.56 8.07
C ARG A 65 11.50 9.76 7.87
N LEU A 66 10.68 8.73 8.10
CA LEU A 66 9.21 8.88 8.06
C LEU A 66 8.72 9.86 9.13
N GLY A 67 9.31 9.85 10.33
CA GLY A 67 9.02 10.80 11.41
C GLY A 67 9.51 12.23 11.13
N LEU A 68 10.48 12.40 10.23
CA LEU A 68 11.02 13.69 9.80
C LEU A 68 10.22 14.37 8.69
N GLY A 69 9.10 13.79 8.24
CA GLY A 69 8.15 14.38 7.28
C GLY A 69 8.75 14.84 5.94
N VAL A 70 7.92 15.49 5.11
CA VAL A 70 8.25 15.79 3.69
C VAL A 70 8.18 17.28 3.35
N ASP A 71 7.99 18.15 4.35
CA ASP A 71 7.80 19.59 4.21
C ASP A 71 9.11 20.39 4.12
N GLY A 72 10.26 19.72 4.18
CA GLY A 72 11.59 20.33 4.10
C GLY A 72 12.16 20.80 5.44
N TYR A 73 11.46 20.59 6.56
CA TYR A 73 11.95 20.88 7.92
C TYR A 73 12.50 19.63 8.62
N ASP A 74 13.07 18.71 7.85
CA ASP A 74 13.60 17.43 8.33
C ASP A 74 14.82 17.65 9.24
N ARG A 75 15.70 18.59 8.89
CA ARG A 75 16.93 18.88 9.66
C ARG A 75 16.64 19.48 11.03
N GLU A 76 15.70 20.41 11.12
CA GLU A 76 15.30 21.03 12.38
C GLU A 76 14.66 20.00 13.31
N ARG A 77 13.81 19.12 12.76
CA ARG A 77 13.18 18.04 13.53
C ARG A 77 14.16 16.97 13.98
N LEU A 78 15.16 16.66 13.14
CA LEU A 78 16.24 15.76 13.50
C LEU A 78 17.11 16.37 14.61
N ALA A 79 17.46 17.65 14.52
CA ALA A 79 18.22 18.33 15.57
C ALA A 79 17.44 18.37 16.90
N GLN A 80 16.12 18.54 16.86
CA GLN A 80 15.27 18.44 18.04
C GLN A 80 15.19 17.01 18.60
N GLN A 81 15.13 15.99 17.75
CA GLN A 81 15.20 14.57 18.16
C GLN A 81 16.52 14.29 18.88
N GLN A 82 17.65 14.65 18.27
CA GLN A 82 18.97 14.46 18.85
C GLN A 82 19.13 15.13 20.23
N LYS A 83 18.60 16.35 20.41
CA LYS A 83 18.60 17.03 21.71
C LYS A 83 17.74 16.34 22.77
N ARG A 84 16.63 15.70 22.37
CA ARG A 84 15.80 14.92 23.31
C ARG A 84 16.46 13.61 23.70
N ASP A 85 17.19 13.01 22.76
CA ASP A 85 17.83 11.71 22.95
C ASP A 85 19.23 11.84 23.59
N GLU A 86 19.75 13.07 23.70
CA GLU A 86 20.99 13.39 24.40
C GLU A 86 20.90 12.96 25.88
N GLY A 87 21.66 11.91 26.24
CA GLY A 87 21.63 11.31 27.58
C GLY A 87 20.70 10.10 27.74
N HIS A 88 19.89 9.76 26.73
CA HIS A 88 18.92 8.65 26.75
C HIS A 88 19.32 7.47 25.84
N LEU A 89 20.62 7.21 25.72
CA LEU A 89 21.18 6.26 24.75
C LEU A 89 20.61 4.83 24.93
N ASN A 90 20.20 4.23 23.81
CA ASN A 90 19.63 2.87 23.64
C ASN A 90 18.15 2.67 24.03
N GLY A 91 17.36 3.74 24.25
CA GLY A 91 15.93 3.57 24.53
C GLY A 91 15.65 2.84 25.85
N ILE A 92 16.61 2.83 26.77
CA ILE A 92 16.43 2.37 28.13
C ILE A 92 16.05 3.58 28.99
N ASP A 93 14.75 3.86 29.03
CA ASP A 93 14.11 4.28 30.28
C ASP A 93 13.08 3.21 30.62
N TYR A 94 13.56 1.97 30.84
CA TYR A 94 12.65 0.83 30.96
C TYR A 94 11.85 0.87 32.26
N LEU A 95 12.44 1.36 33.36
CA LEU A 95 11.89 1.28 34.71
C LEU A 95 12.66 2.22 35.66
N THR A 96 12.45 3.52 35.60
CA THR A 96 11.99 4.16 36.85
C THR A 96 10.47 4.01 36.85
N PRO A 97 9.85 3.26 37.78
CA PRO A 97 8.49 3.62 38.17
C PRO A 97 8.43 5.09 38.63
#